data_AF-A0A7W9SQ72-F1
#
_entry.id   AF-A0A7W9SQ72-F1
#
_cell.length_a   1.000
_cell.length_b   1.000
_cell.length_c   1.000
_cell.angle_alpha   90.00
_cell.angle_beta   90.00
_cell.angle_gamma   90.00
#
_symmetry.space_group_name_H-M   'P 1'
#
loop_
_entity.id
_entity.type
_entity.pdbx_description
1 polymer ?
#
loop_
_entity_poly.entity_id
_entity_poly.type
_entity_poly.pdbx_seq_one_letter_code
_entity_poly.pdbx_strand_id
1 'polypeptide(L)'
;MKPSYDTELTKKVAQVLQEVQKLKVGMTRAELLNTFTTEGGLSSRTWRRYVSQRCPYIKIDVEFAPVGPRVGVGDESPCDKITKLSPPFLEWSIKN
;
A
#
# COMPACT_ATOMS: atom_id res chain seq x y z
N MET A 1 -17.21 0.69 32.51
CA MET A 1 -17.88 1.51 31.49
C MET A 1 -17.62 0.85 30.14
N LYS A 2 -18.65 0.46 29.38
CA LYS A 2 -18.43 -0.10 28.04
C LYS A 2 -18.08 1.06 27.09
N PRO A 3 -17.06 0.91 26.22
CA PRO A 3 -16.73 1.93 25.24
C PRO A 3 -17.90 2.16 24.28
N SER A 4 -18.06 3.40 23.81
CA SER A 4 -19.12 3.81 22.87
C SER A 4 -18.86 3.41 21.41
N TYR A 5 -17.73 2.73 21.17
CA TYR A 5 -17.27 2.30 19.86
C TYR A 5 -16.94 0.81 19.87
N ASP A 6 -16.87 0.23 18.67
CA ASP A 6 -16.49 -1.16 18.47
C ASP A 6 -14.98 -1.33 18.69
N THR A 7 -14.60 -1.88 19.84
CA THR A 7 -13.19 -2.10 20.23
C THR A 7 -12.49 -3.11 19.35
N GLU A 8 -13.19 -4.13 18.86
CA GLU A 8 -12.58 -5.17 18.02
C GLU A 8 -12.29 -4.63 16.63
N LEU A 9 -13.22 -3.85 16.06
CA LEU A 9 -12.97 -3.13 14.82
C LEU A 9 -11.81 -2.14 14.98
N THR A 10 -11.80 -1.33 16.05
CA THR A 10 -10.70 -0.38 16.31
C THR A 10 -9.36 -1.09 16.40
N LYS A 11 -9.28 -2.23 17.09
CA LYS A 11 -8.06 -3.04 17.20
C LYS A 11 -7.60 -3.58 15.84
N LYS A 12 -8.52 -4.06 15.00
CA LYS A 12 -8.20 -4.54 13.65
C LYS A 12 -7.70 -3.42 12.74
N VAL A 13 -8.34 -2.25 12.77
CA VAL A 13 -7.90 -1.07 12.02
C VAL A 13 -6.51 -0.61 12.49
N ALA A 14 -6.28 -0.57 13.82
CA ALA A 14 -4.99 -0.20 14.38
C ALA A 14 -3.84 -1.09 13.91
N GLN A 15 -4.06 -2.40 13.76
CA GLN A 15 -3.06 -3.32 13.21
C GLN A 15 -2.65 -2.95 11.77
N VAL A 16 -3.61 -2.58 10.92
CA VAL A 16 -3.30 -2.14 9.55
C VAL A 16 -2.57 -0.79 9.55
N LEU A 17 -2.97 0.15 10.41
CA LEU A 17 -2.28 1.43 10.55
C LEU A 17 -0.82 1.25 11.01
N GLN A 18 -0.57 0.29 11.90
CA GLN A 18 0.80 -0.06 12.32
C GLN A 18 1.62 -0.67 11.19
N GLU A 19 1.01 -1.46 10.30
CA GLU A 19 1.68 -1.99 9.10
C GLU A 19 2.07 -0.86 8.13
N VAL A 20 1.20 0.12 7.92
CA VAL A 20 1.51 1.32 7.12
C VAL A 20 2.68 2.11 7.75
N GLN A 21 2.69 2.28 9.07
CA GLN A 21 3.76 3.02 9.77
C GLN A 21 5.14 2.35 9.65
N LYS A 22 5.20 1.04 9.44
CA LYS A 22 6.47 0.31 9.22
C LYS A 22 7.05 0.58 7.83
N LEU A 23 6.23 0.97 6.86
CA LEU A 23 6.70 1.38 5.55
C LEU A 23 7.45 2.71 5.65
N LYS A 24 8.60 2.82 4.98
CA LYS A 24 9.46 3.99 4.98
C LYS A 24 9.95 4.31 3.58
N VAL A 25 10.22 5.60 3.34
CA VAL A 25 10.98 6.06 2.18
C VAL A 25 12.32 5.31 2.13
N GLY A 26 12.70 4.83 0.95
CA GLY A 26 13.91 4.04 0.73
C GLY A 26 13.73 2.51 0.81
N MET A 27 12.60 2.03 1.32
CA MET A 27 12.20 0.62 1.17
C MET A 27 11.92 0.30 -0.30
N THR A 28 12.04 -0.98 -0.64
CA THR A 28 11.79 -1.52 -1.98
C THR A 28 10.32 -1.85 -2.20
N ARG A 29 9.91 -1.93 -3.47
CA ARG A 29 8.60 -2.46 -3.85
C ARG A 29 8.39 -3.89 -3.33
N ALA A 30 9.43 -4.74 -3.36
CA ALA A 30 9.38 -6.08 -2.81
C ALA A 30 9.06 -6.09 -1.30
N GLU A 31 9.70 -5.21 -0.52
CA GLU A 31 9.43 -5.10 0.92
C GLU A 31 8.01 -4.63 1.22
N LEU A 32 7.46 -3.71 0.41
CA LEU A 32 6.08 -3.25 0.51
C LEU A 32 5.07 -4.38 0.28
N LEU A 33 5.34 -5.26 -0.69
CA LEU A 33 4.47 -6.39 -1.04
C LEU A 33 4.36 -7.48 0.05
N ASN A 34 5.14 -7.39 1.13
CA ASN A 34 5.02 -8.29 2.28
C ASN A 34 3.74 -8.07 3.09
N THR A 35 3.19 -6.85 3.10
CA THR A 35 1.96 -6.50 3.85
C THR A 35 0.87 -5.89 2.99
N PHE A 36 1.23 -5.45 1.78
CA PHE A 36 0.31 -4.89 0.79
C PHE A 36 0.26 -5.77 -0.47
N THR A 37 -0.78 -5.57 -1.27
CA THR A 37 -0.93 -6.19 -2.59
C THR A 37 -1.53 -5.19 -3.57
N THR A 38 -1.59 -5.56 -4.83
CA THR A 38 -2.14 -4.72 -5.90
C THR A 38 -3.60 -5.07 -6.14
N GLU A 39 -4.41 -4.08 -6.47
CA GLU A 39 -5.81 -4.27 -6.88
C GLU A 39 -6.10 -3.41 -8.10
N GLY A 40 -6.18 -4.03 -9.28
CA GLY A 40 -6.61 -3.39 -10.54
C GLY A 40 -6.10 -1.96 -10.75
N GLY A 41 -6.89 -1.15 -11.46
CA GLY A 41 -6.72 0.31 -11.47
C GLY A 41 -5.51 0.86 -12.23
N LEU A 42 -5.37 2.18 -12.15
CA LEU A 42 -4.30 2.91 -12.80
C LEU A 42 -2.97 2.59 -12.11
N SER A 43 -1.95 2.24 -12.89
CA SER A 43 -0.59 2.04 -12.40
C SER A 43 0.41 2.58 -13.41
N SER A 44 1.56 3.01 -12.89
CA SER A 44 2.71 3.44 -13.66
C SER A 44 3.97 3.00 -12.94
N ARG A 45 5.11 2.98 -13.65
CA ARG A 45 6.39 2.59 -13.05
C ARG A 45 6.73 3.43 -11.79
N THR A 46 6.38 4.71 -11.81
CA THR A 46 6.70 5.67 -10.74
C THR A 46 5.59 5.84 -9.71
N TRP A 47 4.40 5.31 -9.93
CA TRP A 47 3.27 5.47 -9.02
C TRP A 47 2.30 4.31 -9.11
N ARG A 48 1.85 3.81 -7.96
CA ARG A 48 0.83 2.78 -7.88
C ARG A 48 0.03 2.85 -6.59
N ARG A 49 -1.25 2.49 -6.70
CA ARG A 49 -2.13 2.22 -5.56
C ARG A 49 -1.99 0.78 -5.08
N TYR A 50 -1.85 0.62 -3.78
CA TYR A 50 -1.80 -0.68 -3.10
C TYR A 50 -2.91 -0.79 -2.06
N VAL A 51 -3.30 -2.03 -1.79
CA VAL A 51 -4.32 -2.38 -0.80
C VAL A 51 -3.72 -3.24 0.29
N SER A 52 -4.18 -3.07 1.53
CA SER A 52 -3.75 -3.94 2.64
C SER A 52 -4.24 -5.38 2.40
N GLN A 53 -3.35 -6.36 2.63
CA GLN A 53 -3.73 -7.77 2.53
C GLN A 53 -4.78 -8.19 3.57
N ARG A 54 -4.89 -7.46 4.70
CA ARG A 54 -5.89 -7.75 5.75
C ARG A 54 -7.27 -7.18 5.43
N CYS A 55 -7.32 -6.06 4.73
CA CYS A 55 -8.55 -5.36 4.39
C CYS A 55 -8.34 -4.56 3.10
N PRO A 56 -8.80 -5.07 1.94
CA PRO A 56 -8.63 -4.39 0.66
C PRO A 56 -9.27 -2.99 0.57
N TYR A 57 -10.12 -2.64 1.54
CA TYR A 57 -10.69 -1.29 1.63
C TYR A 57 -9.71 -0.24 2.14
N ILE A 58 -8.61 -0.66 2.78
CA ILE A 58 -7.57 0.25 3.26
C ILE A 58 -6.49 0.30 2.18
N LYS A 59 -6.31 1.49 1.61
CA LYS A 59 -5.42 1.71 0.48
C LYS A 59 -4.36 2.76 0.80
N ILE A 60 -3.25 2.67 0.08
CA ILE A 60 -2.17 3.67 0.07
C ILE A 60 -1.76 3.93 -1.38
N ASP A 61 -1.43 5.18 -1.65
CA ASP A 61 -0.80 5.58 -2.91
C ASP A 61 0.70 5.74 -2.68
N VAL A 62 1.50 5.13 -3.55
CA VAL A 62 2.95 5.03 -3.40
C VAL A 62 3.63 5.53 -4.65
N GLU A 63 4.58 6.46 -4.47
CA GLU A 63 5.48 6.89 -5.53
C GLU A 63 6.83 6.16 -5.39
N PHE A 64 7.46 5.87 -6.53
CA PHE A 64 8.72 5.14 -6.61
C PHE A 64 9.76 5.86 -7.46
N ALA A 65 11.01 5.80 -7.02
CA ALA A 65 12.19 6.00 -7.83
C ALA A 65 12.54 4.68 -8.54
N PRO A 66 12.49 4.63 -9.88
CA PRO A 66 12.76 3.39 -10.59
C PRO A 66 14.23 2.97 -10.52
N VAL A 67 14.49 1.67 -10.42
CA VAL A 67 15.85 1.12 -10.51
C VAL A 67 16.06 0.41 -11.86
N GLY A 68 17.18 0.73 -12.52
CA GLY A 68 17.58 0.12 -13.78
C GLY A 68 16.91 0.71 -15.04
N PRO A 69 17.37 0.32 -16.23
CA PRO A 69 16.82 0.79 -17.50
C PRO A 69 15.35 0.37 -17.64
N ARG A 70 14.59 1.16 -18.40
CA ARG A 70 13.20 0.81 -18.72
C ARG A 70 13.22 -0.29 -19.79
N VAL A 71 12.86 -1.52 -19.44
CA VAL A 71 12.90 -2.65 -20.39
C VAL A 71 11.56 -2.84 -21.11
N GLY A 72 10.47 -2.25 -20.59
CA GLY A 72 9.15 -2.22 -21.25
C GLY A 72 8.19 -1.12 -20.78
N VAL A 73 6.97 -1.11 -21.33
CA VAL A 73 5.87 -0.25 -20.85
C VAL A 73 5.34 -0.86 -19.55
N GLY A 74 5.33 -0.09 -18.46
CA GLY A 74 4.82 -0.55 -17.16
C GLY A 74 5.78 -1.45 -16.37
N ASP A 75 7.06 -1.48 -16.75
CA ASP A 75 8.05 -2.37 -16.18
C ASP A 75 8.47 -1.91 -14.75
N GLU A 76 7.73 -2.41 -13.76
CA GLU A 76 7.98 -2.18 -12.33
C GLU A 76 9.08 -3.12 -11.85
N SER A 77 10.11 -2.58 -11.20
CA SER A 77 11.15 -3.41 -10.60
C SER A 77 10.79 -3.72 -9.14
N PRO A 78 11.00 -4.96 -8.66
CA PRO A 78 10.95 -5.26 -7.24
C PRO A 78 11.91 -4.38 -6.42
N CYS A 79 12.99 -3.90 -7.04
CA CYS A 79 14.01 -3.05 -6.42
C CYS A 79 13.67 -1.55 -6.44
N ASP A 80 12.58 -1.14 -7.11
CA ASP A 80 12.13 0.26 -7.12
C ASP A 80 11.99 0.78 -5.69
N LYS A 81 12.43 2.02 -5.45
CA LYS A 81 12.51 2.60 -4.11
C LYS A 81 11.35 3.52 -3.83
N ILE A 82 10.67 3.32 -2.71
CA ILE A 82 9.61 4.22 -2.24
C ILE A 82 10.19 5.61 -2.04
N THR A 83 9.62 6.61 -2.72
CA THR A 83 9.96 8.03 -2.54
C THR A 83 8.90 8.75 -1.72
N LYS A 84 7.65 8.30 -1.79
CA LYS A 84 6.53 8.91 -1.07
C LYS A 84 5.42 7.90 -0.80
N LEU A 85 4.75 8.10 0.33
CA LEU A 85 3.60 7.32 0.78
C LEU A 85 2.48 8.30 1.13
N SER A 86 1.27 8.04 0.67
CA SER A 86 0.09 8.73 1.20
C SER A 86 -0.21 8.25 2.63
N PRO A 87 -0.97 9.03 3.43
CA PRO A 87 -1.73 8.47 4.54
C PRO A 87 -2.63 7.33 4.04
N PRO A 88 -2.93 6.31 4.87
CA PRO A 88 -3.90 5.29 4.50
C PRO A 88 -5.30 5.90 4.41
N PHE A 89 -6.05 5.50 3.39
CA PHE A 89 -7.41 5.96 3.17
C PHE A 89 -8.35 4.79 2.87
N LEU A 90 -9.65 5.06 2.98
CA LEU A 90 -10.69 4.07 2.73
C LEU A 90 -11.27 4.26 1.32
N GLU A 91 -11.37 3.17 0.58
CA GLU A 91 -12.03 3.11 -0.72
C GLU A 91 -12.59 1.70 -0.91
N TRP A 92 -13.72 1.54 -1.60
CA TRP A 92 -14.25 0.22 -1.88
C TRP A 92 -13.27 -0.62 -2.71
N SER A 93 -13.30 -1.94 -2.47
CA SER A 93 -12.55 -2.89 -3.30
C SER A 93 -13.12 -2.87 -4.72
N ILE A 94 -12.23 -2.88 -5.69
CA ILE A 94 -12.59 -2.97 -7.10
C ILE A 94 -13.03 -4.42 -7.33
N LYS A 95 -14.33 -4.60 -7.59
CA LYS A 95 -14.86 -5.90 -8.01
C LYS A 95 -14.28 -6.24 -9.37
N ASN A 96 -13.68 -7.43 -9.47
CA ASN A 96 -13.53 -8.11 -10.75
C ASN A 96 -14.87 -8.77 -11.12
#